data_AF-R9JVF2-F1
#
_entry.id   AF-R9JVF2-F1
#
_cell.length_a   1.000
_cell.length_b   1.000
_cell.length_c   1.000
_cell.angle_alpha   90.00
_cell.angle_beta   90.00
_cell.angle_gamma   90.00
#
_symmetry.space_group_name_H-M   'P 1'
#
loop_
_entity.id
_entity.type
_entity.pdbx_description
1 polymer ?
#
loop_
_entity_poly.entity_id
_entity_poly.type
_entity_poly.pdbx_seq_one_letter_code
_entity_poly.pdbx_strand_id
1 'polypeptide(L)' 'MEERIRIMLPLLDERQRRIFLAAEAKTYGRGGISTVSRLSGAAPYTIRQGLKEIDSGEPIERKEKMRLQG' A
#
# COMPACT_ATOMS: atom_id res chain seq x y z
N MET A 1 -6.51 -3.92 11.34
CA MET A 1 -5.75 -2.95 10.54
C MET A 1 -4.30 -2.89 10.98
N GLU A 2 -3.98 -2.53 12.23
CA GLU A 2 -2.59 -2.41 12.70
C GLU A 2 -1.74 -3.67 12.47
N GLU A 3 -2.22 -4.83 12.91
CA GLU A 3 -1.48 -6.09 12.73
C GLU A 3 -1.21 -6.39 11.25
N ARG A 4 -2.21 -6.19 10.38
CA ARG A 4 -2.06 -6.38 8.93
C ARG A 4 -1.02 -5.41 8.35
N ILE A 5 -1.02 -4.15 8.79
CA ILE A 5 -0.02 -3.16 8.38
C ILE A 5 1.39 -3.62 8.77
N ARG A 6 1.57 -4.05 10.02
CA ARG A 6 2.87 -4.52 10.51
C ARG A 6 3.39 -5.74 9.75
N ILE A 7 2.51 -6.71 9.48
CA ILE A 7 2.86 -7.94 8.76
C ILE A 7 3.15 -7.67 7.28
N MET A 8 2.35 -6.82 6.62
CA MET A 8 2.41 -6.66 5.17
C MET A 8 3.54 -5.73 4.72
N LEU A 9 3.79 -4.61 5.41
CA LEU A 9 4.73 -3.59 4.93
C LEU A 9 6.13 -4.14 4.57
N PRO A 10 6.76 -5.02 5.37
CA PRO A 10 8.07 -5.58 5.03
C PRO A 10 8.08 -6.44 3.76
N LEU A 11 6.93 -6.99 3.37
CA LEU A 11 6.81 -7.94 2.26
C LEU A 11 6.53 -7.27 0.91
N LEU A 12 6.19 -5.99 0.94
CA LEU A 12 5.72 -5.23 -0.22
C LEU A 12 6.81 -4.27 -0.72
N ASP A 13 6.86 -4.10 -2.05
CA ASP A 13 7.61 -3.00 -2.65
C ASP A 13 6.92 -1.64 -2.42
N GLU A 14 7.58 -0.56 -2.85
CA GLU A 14 7.10 0.79 -2.58
C GLU A 14 5.72 1.10 -3.21
N ARG A 15 5.43 0.58 -4.41
CA ARG A 15 4.11 0.79 -5.06
C ARG A 15 3.05 -0.06 -4.38
N GLN A 16 3.36 -1.32 -4.08
CA GLN A 16 2.48 -2.24 -3.38
C GLN A 16 2.12 -1.73 -1.98
N ARG A 17 3.09 -1.16 -1.24
CA ARG A 17 2.86 -0.51 0.06
C ARG A 17 1.85 0.63 -0.05
N ARG A 18 2.02 1.52 -1.04
CA ARG A 18 1.09 2.63 -1.26
C ARG A 18 -0.33 2.15 -1.46
N ILE A 19 -0.53 1.19 -2.38
CA ILE A 19 -1.84 0.63 -2.71
C ILE A 19 -2.46 -0.07 -1.49
N PHE A 20 -1.68 -0.88 -0.76
CA PHE A 20 -2.16 -1.58 0.43
C PHE A 20 -2.61 -0.61 1.53
N LEU A 21 -1.79 0.39 1.86
CA LEU A 21 -2.13 1.40 2.86
C LEU A 21 -3.34 2.25 2.44
N ALA A 22 -3.43 2.59 1.15
CA ALA A 22 -4.58 3.29 0.59
C ALA A 22 -5.87 2.46 0.68
N ALA A 23 -5.79 1.14 0.44
CA ALA A 23 -6.93 0.24 0.59
C ALA A 23 -7.41 0.13 2.05
N GLU A 24 -6.50 -0.03 3.02
CA GLU A 24 -6.86 0.01 4.45
C GLU A 24 -7.47 1.37 4.82
N ALA A 25 -6.96 2.49 4.28
CA ALA A 25 -7.53 3.81 4.53
C ALA A 25 -8.93 3.99 3.91
N LYS A 26 -9.14 3.51 2.66
CA LYS A 26 -10.43 3.57 1.95
C LYS A 26 -11.49 2.74 2.66
N THR A 27 -11.14 1.54 3.12
CA THR A 27 -12.05 0.64 3.85
C THR A 27 -12.37 1.14 5.26
N TYR A 28 -11.44 1.83 5.93
CA TYR A 28 -11.71 2.48 7.21
C TYR A 28 -12.69 3.66 7.09
N GLY A 29 -12.69 4.38 5.97
CA GLY A 29 -13.60 5.50 5.73
C GLY A 29 -13.09 6.83 6.31
N ARG A 30 -13.97 7.60 6.98
CA ARG A 30 -13.61 8.92 7.51
C ARG A 30 -12.45 8.81 8.51
N GLY A 31 -11.41 9.61 8.31
CA GLY A 31 -10.20 9.57 9.14
C GLY A 31 -9.22 8.43 8.79
N GLY A 32 -9.53 7.57 7.81
CA GLY A 32 -8.69 6.42 7.44
C GLY A 32 -7.26 6.80 7.09
N ILE A 33 -7.06 7.88 6.33
CA ILE A 33 -5.72 8.38 5.98
C ILE A 33 -4.91 8.71 7.23
N SER A 34 -5.48 9.48 8.16
CA SER A 34 -4.78 9.87 9.39
C SER A 34 -4.48 8.68 10.28
N THR A 35 -5.43 7.75 10.41
CA THR A 35 -5.26 6.53 11.21
C THR A 35 -4.18 5.63 10.63
N VAL A 36 -4.22 5.36 9.32
CA VAL A 36 -3.23 4.53 8.64
C VAL A 36 -1.85 5.19 8.66
N SER A 37 -1.76 6.50 8.49
CA SER A 37 -0.50 7.24 8.61
C SER A 37 0.13 7.04 9.99
N ARG A 38 -0.67 7.15 11.06
CA ARG A 38 -0.20 6.92 12.43
C ARG A 38 0.27 5.48 12.67
N LEU A 39 -0.45 4.48 12.13
CA LEU A 39 -0.11 3.07 12.34
C LEU A 39 1.09 2.60 11.49
N SER A 40 1.27 3.16 10.29
CA SER A 40 2.31 2.73 9.35
C SER A 40 3.56 3.59 9.39
N GLY A 41 3.49 4.81 9.94
CA GLY A 41 4.54 5.82 9.80
C GLY A 41 4.61 6.46 8.42
N ALA A 42 3.76 6.05 7.47
CA ALA A 42 3.75 6.61 6.12
C ALA A 42 3.19 8.03 6.12
N ALA A 43 3.76 8.89 5.27
CA ALA A 43 3.23 10.24 5.07
C ALA A 43 1.79 10.18 4.51
N PRO A 44 0.88 11.07 4.93
CA PRO A 44 -0.47 11.14 4.37
C PRO A 44 -0.51 11.31 2.85
N TYR A 45 0.52 11.94 2.28
CA TYR A 45 0.70 12.06 0.83
C TYR A 45 0.87 10.69 0.16
N THR A 46 1.68 9.80 0.73
CA THR A 46 1.92 8.43 0.25
C THR A 46 0.62 7.63 0.15
N ILE A 47 -0.24 7.76 1.16
CA ILE A 47 -1.56 7.09 1.19
C ILE A 47 -2.50 7.67 0.13
N ARG A 48 -2.52 9.00 -0.04
CA ARG A 48 -3.30 9.65 -1.11
C ARG A 48 -2.83 9.25 -2.50
N GLN A 49 -1.53 9.09 -2.70
CA GLN A 49 -0.98 8.61 -3.96
C GLN A 49 -1.44 7.17 -4.25
N GLY A 50 -1.44 6.29 -3.24
CA GLY A 50 -2.00 4.96 -3.39
C GLY A 50 -3.50 4.95 -3.73
N LEU A 51 -4.29 5.92 -3.24
CA LEU A 51 -5.71 6.04 -3.62
C LEU A 51 -5.84 6.38 -5.11
N LYS A 52 -5.01 7.30 -5.63
CA LYS A 52 -4.96 7.60 -7.06
C LYS A 52 -4.55 6.39 -7.90
N GLU A 53 -3.61 5.59 -7.41
CA GLU A 53 -3.17 4.35 -8.07
C GLU A 53 -4.26 3.27 -8.08
N ILE A 54 -5.09 3.18 -7.03
CA ILE A 54 -6.28 2.32 -7.01
C ILE A 54 -7.28 2.79 -8.05
N ASP A 55 -7.55 4.10 -8.08
CA ASP A 55 -8.56 4.68 -8.98
C ASP A 55 -8.12 4.66 -10.45
N SER A 56 -6.81 4.64 -10.74
CA SER A 56 -6.30 4.45 -12.12
C SER A 56 -6.51 3.03 -12.65
N GLY A 57 -6.68 2.04 -11.78
CA GLY A 57 -6.90 0.64 -12.16
C GLY A 57 -5.69 -0.03 -12.82
N GLU A 58 -4.53 0.63 -12.83
CA GLU A 58 -3.32 0.07 -13.41
C GLU A 58 -2.85 -1.15 -12.60
N PRO A 59 -2.64 -2.31 -13.25
CA PRO A 59 -2.11 -3.47 -12.57
C PRO A 59 -0.72 -3.19 -11.98
N ILE A 60 -0.48 -3.72 -10.78
CA ILE A 60 0.89 -3.81 -10.26
C ILE A 60 1.63 -4.79 -11.17
N GLU A 61 2.72 -4.32 -11.78
CA GLU A 61 3.57 -5.17 -12.61
C GLU A 61 4.01 -6.39 -11.80
N ARG A 62 3.72 -7.58 -12.34
CA ARG A 62 4.33 -8.79 -11.82
C ARG A 62 5.80 -8.72 -12.18
N LYS A 63 6.66 -8.50 -11.19
CA LYS A 63 8.07 -8.86 -11.32
C LYS A 63 8.11 -10.37 -11.46
N GLU A 64 8.03 -10.87 -12.69
CA GLU A 64 8.42 -12.23 -12.99
C GLU A 64 9.81 -12.38 -12.37
N LYS A 65 9.94 -13.35 -11.45
CA LYS A 65 11.25 -13.72 -10.93
C LYS A 65 12.14 -13.85 -12.15
N MET A 66 13.22 -13.06 -12.23
CA MET A 66 14.36 -13.40 -13.07
C MET A 66 14.60 -14.88 -12.80
N ARG A 67 14.16 -15.74 -13.73
CA ARG A 67 14.65 -17.11 -13.81
C ARG A 67 16.11 -16.87 -14.12
N LEU A 68 16.93 -16.82 -13.08
CA LEU A 68 18.33 -17.17 -13.18
C LEU A 68 18.32 -18.61 -13.70
N GLN A 69 18.18 -18.73 -15.01
CA GLN A 69 18.57 -19.93 -15.72
C GLN A 69 20.09 -19.93 -15.58
N GLY A 70 20.58 -20.88 -14.80
CA GLY A 70 21.98 -21.26 -14.83
C GLY A 70 22.35 -21.91 -16.15
#